data_AF-A0AAV1SC91-F1
#
_entry.id   AF-A0AAV1SC91-F1
#
_cell.length_a   1.000
_cell.length_b   1.000
_cell.length_c   1.000
_cell.angle_alpha   90.00
_cell.angle_beta   90.00
_cell.angle_gamma   90.00
#
_symmetry.space_group_name_H-M   'P 1'
#
loop_
_entity.id
_entity.type
_entity.pdbx_description
1 polymer ?
#
loop_
_entity_poly.entity_id
_entity_poly.type
_entity_poly.pdbx_seq_one_letter_code
_entity_poly.pdbx_strand_id
1 'polypeptide(L)'
;MGTERKRKVSLFDVVDETSVSAKIVKSNGAMISNNNGGSSSINRWNGKPYSQRYYDILEKRKNLPVWHQKEEFLQVLKKNQAIVLVGETGSGKTTQIPQFVLEAIELESPDKRRKMMIGCTQPRRVAAMSVSRRVAEEMDVTIGEEVGYSIRFEDCSSAKTVLK
;
A
#
# COMPACT_ATOMS: atom_id res chain seq x y z
N MET A 1 -30.70 -31.92 -27.95
CA MET A 1 -30.28 -31.03 -26.84
C MET A 1 -28.86 -30.57 -27.13
N GLY A 2 -28.71 -29.44 -27.82
CA GLY A 2 -27.41 -28.78 -28.02
C GLY A 2 -27.45 -27.43 -27.31
N THR A 3 -26.55 -27.21 -26.35
CA THR A 3 -26.45 -25.94 -25.63
C THR A 3 -25.25 -25.15 -26.15
N GLU A 4 -25.55 -24.06 -26.85
CA GLU A 4 -24.60 -23.03 -27.28
C GLU A 4 -23.88 -22.40 -26.08
N ARG A 5 -22.54 -22.41 -26.12
CA ARG A 5 -21.70 -21.57 -25.27
C ARG A 5 -21.65 -20.17 -25.87
N LYS A 6 -22.41 -19.24 -25.31
CA LYS A 6 -22.29 -17.80 -25.62
C LYS A 6 -20.91 -17.29 -25.17
N ARG A 7 -20.03 -16.99 -26.13
CA ARG A 7 -18.83 -16.17 -25.89
C ARG A 7 -19.30 -14.76 -25.51
N LYS A 8 -19.01 -14.31 -24.29
CA LYS A 8 -19.09 -12.88 -23.97
C LYS A 8 -17.86 -12.21 -24.55
N VAL A 9 -18.06 -11.52 -25.67
CA VAL A 9 -17.13 -10.56 -26.24
C VAL A 9 -16.93 -9.47 -25.18
N SER A 10 -15.69 -9.27 -24.71
CA SER A 10 -15.35 -8.22 -23.77
C SER A 10 -15.27 -6.88 -24.50
N LEU A 11 -15.80 -5.86 -23.86
CA LEU A 11 -15.88 -4.44 -24.23
C LEU A 11 -14.49 -3.77 -24.31
N PHE A 12 -13.54 -4.36 -25.04
CA PHE A 12 -12.19 -3.83 -25.25
C PHE A 12 -11.89 -3.48 -26.72
N ASP A 13 -12.88 -3.58 -27.62
CA ASP A 13 -12.70 -3.28 -29.05
C ASP A 13 -12.87 -1.79 -29.41
N VAL A 14 -12.84 -0.86 -28.45
CA VAL A 14 -12.85 0.57 -28.76
C VAL A 14 -11.83 1.29 -27.87
N VAL A 15 -10.58 1.28 -28.32
CA VAL A 15 -9.58 2.27 -27.91
C VAL A 15 -9.09 2.92 -29.20
N ASP A 16 -9.53 4.15 -29.45
CA ASP A 16 -8.83 5.04 -30.37
C ASP A 16 -8.59 6.39 -29.69
N GLU A 17 -7.47 6.98 -30.07
CA GLU A 17 -6.72 8.07 -29.52
C GLU A 17 -7.48 9.41 -29.42
N THR A 18 -6.74 10.43 -28.96
CA THR A 18 -7.06 11.85 -28.75
C THR A 18 -7.47 12.15 -27.30
N SER A 19 -6.78 12.98 -26.51
CA SER A 19 -5.95 14.14 -26.86
C SER A 19 -5.12 14.57 -25.62
N VAL A 20 -3.80 14.62 -25.81
CA VAL A 20 -2.84 15.23 -24.89
C VAL A 20 -2.68 16.71 -25.27
N SER A 21 -2.53 17.55 -24.23
CA SER A 21 -2.06 18.95 -24.24
C SER A 21 -3.05 20.06 -24.65
N ALA A 22 -3.36 20.95 -23.69
CA ALA A 22 -2.76 22.29 -23.62
C ALA A 22 -3.44 23.18 -22.55
N LYS A 23 -2.64 23.75 -21.61
CA LYS A 23 -2.42 25.21 -21.47
C LYS A 23 -1.65 25.58 -20.20
N ILE A 24 -0.54 26.26 -20.44
CA ILE A 24 0.33 27.01 -19.50
C ILE A 24 -0.14 28.48 -19.53
N VAL A 25 0.06 29.24 -18.43
CA VAL A 25 0.71 30.59 -18.36
C VAL A 25 0.18 31.50 -17.21
N LYS A 26 1.10 31.79 -16.24
CA LYS A 26 1.48 33.03 -15.48
C LYS A 26 0.39 33.90 -14.78
N SER A 27 0.60 34.68 -13.71
CA SER A 27 1.79 35.35 -13.11
C SER A 27 1.48 35.98 -11.73
N ASN A 28 2.51 36.08 -10.86
CA ASN A 28 2.88 37.09 -9.84
C ASN A 28 1.91 37.66 -8.78
N GLY A 29 2.36 37.58 -7.50
CA GLY A 29 2.40 38.74 -6.59
C GLY A 29 1.91 38.55 -5.14
N ALA A 30 2.80 38.85 -4.18
CA ALA A 30 2.61 39.26 -2.78
C ALA A 30 3.00 38.28 -1.65
N MET A 31 3.77 38.83 -0.69
CA MET A 31 4.45 38.20 0.43
C MET A 31 3.57 38.03 1.70
N ILE A 32 4.16 37.32 2.68
CA ILE A 32 3.96 37.32 4.15
C ILE A 32 2.95 36.29 4.68
N SER A 33 3.47 35.15 5.14
CA SER A 33 3.54 34.82 6.57
C SER A 33 4.26 33.49 6.78
N ASN A 34 5.38 33.56 7.48
CA ASN A 34 6.00 32.42 8.13
C ASN A 34 4.97 31.86 9.13
N ASN A 35 4.42 30.68 8.85
CA ASN A 35 3.83 29.85 9.89
C ASN A 35 4.44 28.46 9.75
N ASN A 36 5.58 28.32 10.40
CA ASN A 36 6.22 27.05 10.69
C ASN A 36 5.33 26.32 11.70
N GLY A 37 4.23 25.77 11.21
CA GLY A 37 3.27 24.95 11.93
C GLY A 37 3.18 23.60 11.25
N GLY A 38 4.33 22.93 11.10
CA GLY A 38 4.36 21.54 10.64
C GLY A 38 3.61 20.69 11.65
N SER A 39 2.34 20.40 11.39
CA SER A 39 1.61 19.36 12.08
C SER A 39 2.33 18.05 11.75
N SER A 40 3.34 17.72 12.57
CA SER A 40 4.08 16.48 12.44
C SER A 40 3.06 15.37 12.61
N SER A 41 2.63 14.81 11.47
CA SER A 41 1.60 13.79 11.50
C SER A 41 2.11 12.64 12.36
N ILE A 42 1.31 12.26 13.35
CA ILE A 42 1.70 11.23 14.32
C ILE A 42 1.49 9.88 13.64
N ASN A 43 2.49 9.02 13.72
CA ASN A 43 2.39 7.64 13.26
C ASN A 43 1.37 6.90 14.14
N ARG A 44 0.30 6.45 13.50
CA ARG A 44 -0.82 5.78 14.19
C ARG A 44 -0.46 4.44 14.84
N TRP A 45 0.64 3.82 14.40
CA TRP A 45 1.05 2.50 14.86
C TRP A 45 1.81 2.57 16.19
N ASN A 46 2.68 3.56 16.35
CA ASN A 46 3.56 3.68 17.50
C ASN A 46 3.40 4.99 18.30
N GLY A 47 2.54 5.91 17.84
CA GLY A 47 2.26 7.19 18.50
C GLY A 47 3.40 8.22 18.42
N LYS A 48 4.45 7.97 17.64
CA LYS A 48 5.60 8.87 17.47
C LYS A 48 5.41 9.76 16.24
N PRO A 49 5.99 10.97 16.18
CA PRO A 49 5.99 11.76 14.95
C PRO A 49 6.74 11.01 13.84
N TYR A 50 6.24 11.04 12.60
CA TYR A 50 6.95 10.43 11.48
C TYR A 50 8.33 11.07 11.28
N SER A 51 9.34 10.23 11.00
CA SER A 51 10.69 10.65 10.69
C SER A 51 10.78 11.32 9.31
N GLN A 52 11.81 12.13 9.07
CA GLN A 52 12.07 12.68 7.73
C GLN A 52 12.25 11.57 6.68
N ARG A 53 12.94 10.48 7.08
CA ARG A 53 13.17 9.30 6.23
C ARG A 53 11.86 8.67 5.75
N TYR A 54 10.81 8.66 6.58
CA TYR A 54 9.49 8.18 6.18
C TYR A 54 8.95 8.98 4.99
N TYR A 55 9.01 10.32 5.05
CA TYR A 55 8.51 11.17 3.96
C TYR A 55 9.30 10.96 2.66
N ASP A 56 10.63 10.87 2.75
CA ASP A 56 11.50 10.62 1.59
C ASP A 56 11.19 9.27 0.92
N ILE A 57 10.86 8.25 1.73
CA ILE A 57 10.45 6.92 1.24
C ILE A 57 9.04 7.00 0.65
N LEU A 58 8.12 7.71 1.29
CA LEU A 58 6.73 7.86 0.86
C LEU A 58 6.64 8.50 -0.53
N GLU A 59 7.45 9.51 -0.82
CA GLU A 59 7.52 10.13 -2.15
C GLU A 59 7.91 9.12 -3.23
N LYS A 60 8.89 8.26 -2.95
CA LYS A 60 9.31 7.21 -3.89
C LYS A 60 8.22 6.15 -4.09
N ARG A 61 7.50 5.80 -3.03
CA ARG A 61 6.41 4.81 -3.07
C ARG A 61 5.22 5.27 -3.92
N LYS A 62 4.92 6.58 -3.90
CA LYS A 62 3.86 7.17 -4.71
C LYS A 62 4.06 7.01 -6.21
N ASN A 63 5.30 6.83 -6.65
CA ASN A 63 5.66 6.63 -8.06
C ASN A 63 5.59 5.14 -8.49
N LEU A 64 5.25 4.22 -7.59
CA LEU A 64 5.13 2.80 -7.94
C LEU A 64 3.82 2.55 -8.71
N PRO A 65 3.82 1.67 -9.74
CA PRO A 65 2.62 1.37 -10.52
C PRO A 65 1.40 0.98 -9.66
N VAL A 66 1.61 0.17 -8.62
CA VAL A 66 0.52 -0.26 -7.71
C VAL A 66 -0.10 0.89 -6.92
N TRP A 67 0.61 2.02 -6.72
CA TRP A 67 0.06 3.16 -6.00
C TRP A 67 -1.06 3.84 -6.79
N HIS A 68 -0.89 3.96 -8.12
CA HIS A 68 -1.89 4.56 -8.99
C HIS A 68 -3.18 3.74 -9.07
N GLN A 69 -3.10 2.42 -8.83
CA GLN A 69 -4.24 1.50 -8.83
C GLN A 69 -4.78 1.19 -7.42
N LYS A 70 -4.33 1.92 -6.38
CA LYS A 70 -4.71 1.66 -4.99
C LYS A 70 -6.22 1.67 -4.78
N GLU A 71 -6.90 2.69 -5.28
CA GLU A 71 -8.35 2.86 -5.08
C GLU A 71 -9.15 1.74 -5.75
N GLU A 72 -8.80 1.41 -7.00
CA GLU A 72 -9.39 0.29 -7.73
C GLU A 72 -9.19 -1.03 -6.98
N PHE A 73 -7.96 -1.29 -6.51
CA PHE A 73 -7.65 -2.47 -5.71
C PHE A 73 -8.53 -2.58 -4.46
N LEU A 74 -8.69 -1.49 -3.69
CA LEU A 74 -9.50 -1.47 -2.48
C LEU A 74 -10.99 -1.73 -2.77
N GLN A 75 -11.51 -1.21 -3.87
CA GLN A 75 -12.89 -1.47 -4.30
C GLN A 75 -13.11 -2.94 -4.66
N VAL A 76 -12.15 -3.56 -5.36
CA VAL A 76 -12.20 -5.00 -5.67
C VAL A 76 -12.07 -5.83 -4.40
N LEU A 77 -11.17 -5.44 -3.47
CA LEU A 77 -10.98 -6.08 -2.16
C LEU A 77 -12.27 -6.13 -1.34
N LYS A 78 -13.01 -5.03 -1.32
CA LYS A 78 -14.28 -4.95 -0.57
C LYS A 78 -15.37 -5.86 -1.15
N LYS A 79 -15.37 -6.09 -2.46
CA LYS A 79 -16.42 -6.84 -3.17
C LYS A 79 -16.14 -8.34 -3.28
N ASN A 80 -14.89 -8.76 -3.12
CA ASN A 80 -14.46 -10.12 -3.42
C ASN A 80 -13.68 -10.72 -2.24
N GLN A 81 -14.05 -11.94 -1.85
CA GLN A 81 -13.32 -12.67 -0.81
C GLN A 81 -11.91 -13.09 -1.25
N ALA A 82 -11.69 -13.26 -2.55
CA ALA A 82 -10.41 -13.66 -3.13
C ALA A 82 -10.11 -12.85 -4.39
N ILE A 83 -8.84 -12.46 -4.57
CA ILE A 83 -8.36 -11.65 -5.69
C ILE A 83 -7.06 -12.23 -6.21
N VAL A 84 -6.92 -12.28 -7.53
CA VAL A 84 -5.65 -12.56 -8.20
C VAL A 84 -5.07 -11.24 -8.65
N LEU A 85 -3.89 -10.90 -8.13
CA LEU A 85 -3.20 -9.67 -8.49
C LEU A 85 -1.97 -10.00 -9.34
N VAL A 86 -1.91 -9.43 -10.54
CA VAL A 86 -0.83 -9.64 -11.50
C VAL A 86 -0.09 -8.32 -11.70
N GLY A 87 1.23 -8.38 -11.83
CA GLY A 87 2.05 -7.23 -12.19
C GLY A 87 3.52 -7.61 -12.28
N GLU A 88 4.31 -6.79 -12.95
CA GLU A 88 5.73 -7.05 -13.18
C GLU A 88 6.57 -6.98 -11.89
N THR A 89 7.76 -7.58 -11.89
CA THR A 89 8.73 -7.42 -10.80
C THR A 89 9.09 -5.95 -10.60
N GLY A 90 9.16 -5.48 -9.36
CA GLY A 90 9.43 -4.06 -9.08
C GLY A 90 8.18 -3.16 -9.09
N SER A 91 7.01 -3.67 -9.47
CA SER A 91 5.77 -2.87 -9.45
C SER A 91 5.30 -2.45 -8.06
N GLY A 92 5.88 -3.03 -6.99
CA GLY A 92 5.57 -2.68 -5.60
C GLY A 92 4.62 -3.65 -4.87
N LYS A 93 4.20 -4.75 -5.50
CA LYS A 93 3.20 -5.69 -4.95
C LYS A 93 3.48 -6.10 -3.50
N THR A 94 4.63 -6.70 -3.26
CA THR A 94 4.95 -7.30 -1.95
C THR A 94 5.12 -6.26 -0.84
N THR A 95 5.56 -5.06 -1.18
CA THR A 95 5.74 -3.97 -0.20
C THR A 95 4.44 -3.20 0.05
N GLN A 96 3.66 -2.89 -0.99
CA GLN A 96 2.56 -1.91 -0.89
C GLN A 96 1.20 -2.58 -0.61
N ILE A 97 0.91 -3.72 -1.24
CA ILE A 97 -0.41 -4.35 -1.15
C ILE A 97 -0.78 -4.72 0.30
N PRO A 98 0.11 -5.34 1.11
CA PRO A 98 -0.23 -5.64 2.50
C PRO A 98 -0.50 -4.39 3.33
N GLN A 99 0.20 -3.28 3.06
CA GLN A 99 -0.02 -1.99 3.74
C GLN A 99 -1.37 -1.38 3.36
N PHE A 100 -1.80 -1.48 2.10
CA PHE A 100 -3.12 -1.00 1.67
C PHE A 100 -4.26 -1.80 2.31
N VAL A 101 -4.10 -3.12 2.40
CA VAL A 101 -5.06 -3.99 3.11
C VAL A 101 -5.10 -3.63 4.59
N LEU A 102 -3.94 -3.37 5.21
CA LEU A 102 -3.85 -2.98 6.61
C LEU A 102 -4.62 -1.68 6.89
N GLU A 103 -4.42 -0.67 6.05
CA GLU A 103 -5.12 0.60 6.14
C GLU A 103 -6.63 0.44 5.97
N ALA A 104 -7.07 -0.40 5.03
CA ALA A 104 -8.50 -0.65 4.79
C ALA A 104 -9.18 -1.32 5.99
N ILE A 105 -8.55 -2.33 6.59
CA ILE A 105 -9.08 -3.04 7.77
C ILE A 105 -9.21 -2.08 8.95
N GLU A 106 -8.19 -1.25 9.19
CA GLU A 106 -8.17 -0.28 10.29
C GLU A 106 -9.27 0.79 10.12
N LEU A 107 -9.58 1.19 8.88
CA LEU A 107 -10.66 2.14 8.60
C LEU A 107 -12.06 1.54 8.79
N GLU A 108 -12.25 0.26 8.44
CA GLU A 108 -13.55 -0.40 8.53
C GLU A 108 -13.88 -0.92 9.95
N SER A 109 -12.86 -1.23 10.75
CA SER A 109 -13.02 -1.79 12.10
C SER A 109 -12.18 -1.03 13.13
N PRO A 110 -12.59 0.18 13.54
CA PRO A 110 -11.93 0.93 14.61
C PRO A 110 -12.06 0.27 16.00
N ASP A 111 -12.90 -0.77 16.09
CA ASP A 111 -13.14 -1.54 17.29
C ASP A 111 -11.92 -2.40 17.62
N LYS A 112 -11.02 -1.88 18.45
CA LYS A 112 -9.74 -2.48 18.92
C LYS A 112 -9.86 -3.88 19.57
N ARG A 113 -11.07 -4.42 19.68
CA ARG A 113 -11.37 -5.71 20.33
C ARG A 113 -10.99 -6.91 19.47
N ARG A 114 -10.89 -6.77 18.14
CA ARG A 114 -10.36 -7.83 17.26
C ARG A 114 -9.06 -7.37 16.63
N LYS A 115 -7.95 -7.80 17.21
CA LYS A 115 -6.63 -7.62 16.59
C LYS A 115 -6.51 -8.56 15.40
N MET A 116 -6.67 -8.02 14.20
CA MET A 116 -6.44 -8.75 12.95
C MET A 116 -4.95 -8.62 12.55
N MET A 117 -4.41 -9.65 11.90
CA MET A 117 -3.05 -9.68 11.39
C MET A 117 -3.08 -10.06 9.91
N ILE A 118 -2.23 -9.42 9.12
CA ILE A 118 -2.05 -9.73 7.70
C ILE A 118 -0.84 -10.63 7.55
N GLY A 119 -1.05 -11.77 6.89
CA GLY A 119 0.02 -12.69 6.49
C GLY A 119 0.44 -12.47 5.05
N CYS A 120 1.72 -12.24 4.79
CA CYS A 120 2.31 -12.20 3.46
C CYS A 120 3.38 -13.29 3.33
N THR A 121 3.07 -14.39 2.64
CA THR A 121 4.02 -15.49 2.49
C THR A 121 5.08 -15.18 1.44
N GLN A 122 6.33 -15.51 1.75
CA GLN A 122 7.45 -15.45 0.81
C GLN A 122 8.10 -16.83 0.68
N PRO A 123 8.35 -17.33 -0.54
CA PRO A 123 8.92 -18.66 -0.74
C PRO A 123 10.39 -18.76 -0.29
N ARG A 124 11.10 -17.62 -0.21
CA ARG A 124 12.51 -17.56 0.18
C ARG A 124 12.65 -16.86 1.53
N ARG A 125 13.39 -17.48 2.45
CA ARG A 125 13.74 -16.93 3.78
C ARG A 125 14.31 -15.52 3.69
N VAL A 126 15.28 -15.31 2.79
CA VAL A 126 15.93 -14.01 2.57
C VAL A 126 14.94 -12.94 2.07
N ALA A 127 13.92 -13.34 1.31
CA ALA A 127 12.87 -12.43 0.85
C ALA A 127 11.94 -12.02 2.01
N ALA A 128 11.52 -12.97 2.85
CA ALA A 128 10.71 -12.66 4.04
C ALA A 128 11.41 -11.63 4.95
N MET A 129 12.66 -11.88 5.33
CA MET A 129 13.40 -10.98 6.22
C MET A 129 13.65 -9.59 5.60
N SER A 130 14.04 -9.54 4.32
CA SER A 130 14.35 -8.27 3.65
C SER A 130 13.12 -7.44 3.37
N VAL A 131 12.01 -8.07 2.94
CA VAL A 131 10.73 -7.39 2.72
C VAL A 131 10.17 -6.88 4.04
N SER A 132 10.13 -7.69 5.10
CA SER A 132 9.60 -7.22 6.39
C SER A 132 10.41 -6.06 6.94
N ARG A 133 11.76 -6.10 6.84
CA ARG A 133 12.61 -4.96 7.22
C ARG A 133 12.30 -3.73 6.38
N ARG A 134 12.16 -3.89 5.05
CA ARG A 134 11.81 -2.79 4.16
C ARG A 134 10.45 -2.19 4.51
N VAL A 135 9.43 -3.01 4.76
CA VAL A 135 8.10 -2.54 5.10
C VAL A 135 8.07 -1.86 6.47
N ALA A 136 8.86 -2.34 7.44
CA ALA A 136 9.01 -1.66 8.73
C ALA A 136 9.58 -0.24 8.56
N GLU A 137 10.58 -0.05 7.68
CA GLU A 137 11.08 1.29 7.33
C GLU A 137 10.04 2.14 6.61
N GLU A 138 9.26 1.55 5.70
CA GLU A 138 8.20 2.24 4.96
C GLU A 138 7.04 2.68 5.86
N MET A 139 6.79 1.98 6.96
CA MET A 139 5.76 2.30 7.96
C MET A 139 6.32 3.10 9.15
N ASP A 140 7.63 3.41 9.14
CA ASP A 140 8.33 4.12 10.22
C ASP A 140 8.15 3.46 11.60
N VAL A 141 8.25 2.13 11.61
CA VAL A 141 8.13 1.27 12.81
C VAL A 141 9.37 0.43 13.02
N THR A 142 9.50 -0.13 14.23
CA THR A 142 10.61 -1.04 14.55
C THR A 142 10.27 -2.45 14.09
N ILE A 143 11.19 -3.10 13.38
CA ILE A 143 11.04 -4.51 12.98
C ILE A 143 10.89 -5.38 14.24
N GLY A 144 9.93 -6.31 14.22
CA GLY A 144 9.57 -7.16 15.35
C GLY A 144 8.45 -6.60 16.23
N GLU A 145 8.08 -5.33 16.07
CA GLU A 145 6.91 -4.73 16.73
C GLU A 145 5.68 -4.82 15.82
N GLU A 146 5.30 -3.76 15.12
CA GLU A 146 4.09 -3.73 14.29
C GLU A 146 4.25 -4.50 12.96
N VAL A 147 5.46 -4.56 12.43
CA VAL A 147 5.84 -5.36 11.27
C VAL A 147 6.87 -6.41 11.69
N GLY A 148 6.69 -7.66 11.29
CA GLY A 148 7.56 -8.77 11.65
C GLY A 148 7.75 -9.80 10.54
N TYR A 149 8.41 -10.90 10.87
CA TYR A 149 8.49 -12.11 10.03
C TYR A 149 8.56 -13.37 10.89
N SER A 150 8.09 -14.49 10.35
CA SER A 150 8.37 -15.83 10.89
C SER A 150 9.05 -16.68 9.84
N ILE A 151 10.12 -17.34 10.25
CA ILE A 151 10.79 -18.36 9.47
C ILE A 151 11.11 -19.54 10.39
N ARG A 152 11.47 -20.68 9.79
CA ARG A 152 11.84 -21.85 10.58
C ARG A 152 13.00 -21.51 11.52
N PHE A 153 12.79 -21.72 12.82
CA PHE A 153 13.75 -21.47 13.91
C PHE A 153 14.04 -20.00 14.25
N GLU A 154 13.35 -19.04 13.65
CA GLU A 154 13.53 -17.61 13.97
C GLU A 154 12.19 -16.88 13.80
N ASP A 155 11.69 -16.30 14.89
CA ASP A 155 10.45 -15.51 14.89
C ASP A 155 10.75 -14.09 15.38
N CYS A 156 10.58 -13.12 14.50
CA CYS A 156 10.78 -11.71 14.78
C CYS A 156 9.40 -11.03 14.72
N SER A 157 8.60 -11.26 15.77
CA SER A 157 7.27 -10.65 15.94
C SER A 157 6.95 -10.50 17.43
N SER A 158 5.97 -9.66 17.74
CA SER A 158 5.52 -9.39 19.10
C SER A 158 3.99 -9.37 19.18
N ALA A 159 3.45 -9.19 20.39
CA ALA A 159 2.02 -8.98 20.58
C ALA A 159 1.49 -7.74 19.85
N LYS A 160 2.36 -6.83 19.37
CA LYS A 160 1.98 -5.65 18.58
C LYS A 160 1.86 -5.94 17.08
N THR A 161 2.43 -7.03 16.57
CA THR A 161 2.50 -7.30 15.13
C THR A 161 1.13 -7.33 14.47
N VAL A 162 1.00 -6.57 13.39
CA VAL A 162 -0.20 -6.48 12.53
C VAL A 162 0.10 -6.94 11.10
N LEU A 163 1.38 -7.01 10.72
CA LEU A 163 1.83 -7.48 9.41
C LEU A 163 3.01 -8.45 9.56
N LYS A 164 2.90 -9.65 8.99
CA LYS A 164 3.87 -10.74 9.14
C LYS A 164 4.06 -11.55 7.86
#